data_AF-A0A2W4SP92-F1
#
_entry.id   AF-A0A2W4SP92-F1
#
_cell.length_a   1.000
_cell.length_b   1.000
_cell.length_c   1.000
_cell.angle_alpha   90.00
_cell.angle_beta   90.00
_cell.angle_gamma   90.00
#
_symmetry.space_group_name_H-M   'P 1'
#
loop_
_entity.id
_entity.type
_entity.pdbx_description
1 polymer ?
#
loop_
_entity_poly.entity_id
_entity_poly.type
_entity_poly.pdbx_seq_one_letter_code
_entity_poly.pdbx_strand_id
1 'polypeptide(L)'
;MPISPAAAVRCTAGPPVAAHAPSIWGPCRTSTPRPISAPSGHTARNHRAAADIEGTPAPDGVAPMTTTTYKPYRNGQTDNSSNGTSALVAGAAGFGLGLLAAAGRRAAVQAVTAAAGDWFEGLKAEHKMARTLFEKLAETTDDDKAKRATLLLQLQHAIGKHNVQEEYVVYCVLREHGQTDDADELHAEHGELKQALFDLEMIGKRQQTGFLDRLAEARAAFEEHVREEEDDIFPRLQSSLDAEQAKLLTGRMNREGFKVA
;
A
#
# COMPACT_ATOMS: atom_id res chain seq x y z
N MET A 1 9.83 58.57 -54.27
CA MET A 1 9.44 58.29 -52.88
C MET A 1 8.10 57.56 -52.90
N PRO A 2 7.79 56.62 -51.99
CA PRO A 2 8.69 55.86 -51.11
C PRO A 2 8.29 54.35 -50.92
N ILE A 3 9.00 53.70 -50.00
CA ILE A 3 8.72 52.54 -49.12
C ILE A 3 8.69 51.08 -49.67
N SER A 4 9.77 50.35 -49.32
CA SER A 4 9.76 48.91 -48.98
C SER A 4 8.95 48.64 -47.71
N PRO A 5 8.49 47.40 -47.52
CA PRO A 5 8.96 46.58 -46.38
C PRO A 5 9.05 45.09 -46.78
N ALA A 6 9.56 44.13 -46.01
CA ALA A 6 10.54 44.00 -44.93
C ALA A 6 10.84 42.49 -44.88
N ALA A 7 12.08 42.11 -44.56
CA ALA A 7 12.53 40.72 -44.53
C ALA A 7 11.92 39.93 -43.36
N ALA A 8 11.45 38.72 -43.63
CA ALA A 8 11.08 37.74 -42.60
C ALA A 8 12.30 36.88 -42.24
N VAL A 9 12.64 36.88 -40.96
CA VAL A 9 13.72 36.11 -40.35
C VAL A 9 13.33 34.62 -40.31
N ARG A 10 14.17 33.76 -40.91
CA ARG A 10 14.11 32.31 -40.74
C ARG A 10 14.69 31.94 -39.38
N CYS A 11 13.90 31.31 -38.52
CA CYS A 11 14.42 30.54 -37.38
C CYS A 11 14.79 29.14 -37.86
N THR A 12 16.08 28.82 -37.82
CA THR A 12 16.60 27.46 -37.95
C THR A 12 16.61 26.77 -36.58
N ALA A 13 16.22 25.49 -36.56
CA ALA A 13 16.28 24.63 -35.38
C ALA A 13 17.71 24.47 -34.83
N GLY A 14 17.85 24.48 -33.50
CA GLY A 14 19.05 24.06 -32.77
C GLY A 14 18.95 22.59 -32.32
N PRO A 15 20.10 21.91 -32.10
CA PRO A 15 20.17 20.47 -31.79
C PRO A 15 19.74 20.15 -30.34
N PRO A 16 19.48 18.86 -30.00
CA PRO A 16 18.97 18.48 -28.69
C PRO A 16 20.06 18.64 -27.61
N VAL A 17 19.65 19.06 -26.42
CA VAL A 17 20.53 19.10 -25.26
C VAL A 17 20.30 17.82 -24.45
N ALA A 18 21.33 17.00 -24.33
CA ALA A 18 21.41 15.89 -23.39
C ALA A 18 22.54 16.12 -22.37
N ALA A 19 22.28 15.67 -21.14
CA ALA A 19 23.18 15.23 -20.05
C ALA A 19 23.53 16.19 -18.88
N HIS A 20 23.13 15.80 -17.65
CA HIS A 20 24.02 15.33 -16.56
C HIS A 20 23.24 14.66 -15.39
N ALA A 21 23.69 13.47 -14.96
CA ALA A 21 23.18 12.60 -13.86
C ALA A 21 23.78 13.01 -12.47
N PRO A 22 23.23 12.63 -11.28
CA PRO A 22 23.14 11.23 -10.84
C PRO A 22 21.87 10.87 -10.03
N SER A 23 21.28 9.70 -10.29
CA SER A 23 20.51 8.98 -9.28
C SER A 23 20.67 7.49 -9.49
N ILE A 24 21.18 6.82 -8.46
CA ILE A 24 21.24 5.37 -8.35
C ILE A 24 20.60 4.93 -7.01
N TRP A 25 19.63 5.72 -6.54
CA TRP A 25 18.80 5.61 -5.32
C TRP A 25 19.40 6.12 -3.98
N GLY A 26 19.56 7.45 -3.85
CA GLY A 26 19.71 8.19 -2.57
C GLY A 26 18.37 8.67 -1.97
N PRO A 27 18.31 9.34 -0.80
CA PRO A 27 17.03 9.70 -0.16
C PRO A 27 16.24 10.76 -0.94
N CYS A 28 14.94 10.54 -1.14
CA CYS A 28 13.98 11.50 -1.70
C CYS A 28 14.07 12.82 -0.93
N ARG A 29 14.47 13.89 -1.60
CA ARG A 29 14.35 15.24 -1.04
C ARG A 29 12.88 15.63 -1.11
N THR A 30 12.22 15.70 0.04
CA THR A 30 10.96 16.43 0.17
C THR A 30 11.26 17.90 -0.06
N SER A 31 10.77 18.48 -1.15
CA SER A 31 10.68 19.93 -1.27
C SER A 31 9.72 20.43 -0.20
N THR A 32 10.22 21.23 0.73
CA THR A 32 9.40 21.91 1.73
C THR A 32 8.46 22.89 1.04
N PRO A 33 7.16 22.93 1.37
CA PRO A 33 6.29 23.99 0.90
C PRO A 33 6.73 25.34 1.47
N ARG A 34 6.74 26.38 0.63
CA ARG A 34 6.91 27.77 1.08
C ARG A 34 5.79 28.14 2.06
N PRO A 35 6.08 28.91 3.14
CA PRO A 35 5.06 29.32 4.08
C PRO A 35 4.11 30.32 3.42
N ILE A 36 2.80 30.07 3.54
CA ILE A 36 1.74 31.01 3.19
C ILE A 36 1.64 32.03 4.33
N SER A 37 1.82 33.30 3.99
CA SER A 37 1.70 34.44 4.91
C SER A 37 0.27 34.53 5.48
N ALA A 38 0.13 34.54 6.81
CA ALA A 38 -1.15 34.75 7.48
C ALA A 38 -1.53 36.24 7.52
N PRO A 39 -2.81 36.62 7.32
CA PRO A 39 -3.28 37.96 7.63
C PRO A 39 -3.70 38.07 9.11
N SER A 40 -3.37 39.24 9.66
CA SER A 40 -3.63 39.73 11.01
C SER A 40 -5.08 40.18 11.24
N GLY A 41 -5.64 39.88 12.43
CA GLY A 41 -6.54 40.81 13.13
C GLY A 41 -7.84 40.27 13.76
N HIS A 42 -7.92 40.41 15.10
CA HIS A 42 -9.11 40.72 15.96
C HIS A 42 -10.13 39.59 16.23
N THR A 43 -10.73 39.36 17.42
CA THR A 43 -10.77 40.00 18.76
C THR A 43 -11.53 39.07 19.75
N ALA A 44 -11.43 39.38 21.06
CA ALA A 44 -12.26 38.98 22.23
C ALA A 44 -11.62 37.89 23.14
N ARG A 45 -11.10 38.18 24.37
CA ARG A 45 -11.73 38.62 25.65
C ARG A 45 -12.92 37.70 26.02
N ASN A 46 -13.08 37.13 27.22
CA ASN A 46 -12.41 37.28 28.54
C ASN A 46 -13.02 36.24 29.55
N HIS A 47 -12.36 36.10 30.72
CA HIS A 47 -12.87 35.60 32.03
C HIS A 47 -12.87 34.07 32.26
N ARG A 48 -12.50 33.51 33.43
CA ARG A 48 -12.20 33.96 34.81
C ARG A 48 -11.50 32.77 35.52
N ALA A 49 -10.37 32.98 36.19
CA ALA A 49 -10.19 33.03 37.66
C ALA A 49 -10.03 31.68 38.39
N ALA A 50 -8.91 31.57 39.10
CA ALA A 50 -8.54 30.54 40.06
C ALA A 50 -8.99 30.90 41.49
N ALA A 51 -9.18 29.90 42.36
CA ALA A 51 -8.80 29.89 43.78
C ALA A 51 -9.19 28.57 44.48
N ASP A 52 -8.16 27.88 45.01
CA ASP A 52 -7.97 27.23 46.32
C ASP A 52 -9.14 26.71 47.17
N ILE A 53 -9.04 25.44 47.61
CA ILE A 53 -9.38 24.95 48.98
C ILE A 53 -8.47 23.74 49.36
N GLU A 54 -7.79 23.82 50.50
CA GLU A 54 -7.05 22.74 51.18
C GLU A 54 -7.96 21.87 52.10
N GLY A 55 -7.57 20.60 52.35
CA GLY A 55 -7.87 19.90 53.63
C GLY A 55 -8.32 18.41 53.61
N THR A 56 -7.33 17.48 53.62
CA THR A 56 -7.19 16.17 54.36
C THR A 56 -8.31 15.08 54.44
N PRO A 57 -8.03 13.80 54.82
CA PRO A 57 -6.89 12.89 54.55
C PRO A 57 -7.33 11.46 54.06
N ALA A 58 -6.35 10.58 53.82
CA ALA A 58 -6.45 9.23 53.23
C ALA A 58 -7.12 8.14 54.11
N PRO A 59 -7.52 7.00 53.49
CA PRO A 59 -7.57 5.71 54.18
C PRO A 59 -6.57 4.68 53.62
N ASP A 60 -6.08 3.87 54.55
CA ASP A 60 -5.07 2.84 54.42
C ASP A 60 -5.53 1.55 53.70
N GLY A 61 -4.60 0.95 52.96
CA GLY A 61 -4.32 -0.49 52.96
C GLY A 61 -5.18 -1.44 52.10
N VAL A 62 -4.57 -2.03 51.06
CA VAL A 62 -4.81 -3.45 50.64
C VAL A 62 -3.53 -4.06 50.01
N ALA A 63 -3.28 -5.32 50.36
CA ALA A 63 -2.12 -6.20 50.15
C ALA A 63 -1.76 -6.61 48.69
N PRO A 64 -0.55 -7.18 48.45
CA PRO A 64 -0.04 -7.48 47.10
C PRO A 64 -0.61 -8.75 46.42
N MET A 65 -0.67 -8.71 45.08
CA MET A 65 -1.10 -9.79 44.18
C MET A 65 -0.19 -11.03 44.25
N THR A 66 -0.81 -12.21 44.44
CA THR A 66 -0.18 -13.52 44.29
C THR A 66 -0.19 -14.00 42.83
N THR A 67 0.94 -14.58 42.42
CA THR A 67 1.16 -15.18 41.09
C THR A 67 0.36 -16.48 40.95
N THR A 68 -0.56 -16.56 39.98
CA THR A 68 -1.23 -17.81 39.59
C THR A 68 -0.54 -18.42 38.38
N THR A 69 -0.06 -19.65 38.56
CA THR A 69 0.53 -20.52 37.53
C THR A 69 -0.55 -21.05 36.57
N TYR A 70 -0.38 -20.81 35.26
CA TYR A 70 -1.24 -21.31 34.19
C TYR A 70 -0.78 -22.71 33.72
N LYS A 71 -1.70 -23.68 33.68
CA LYS A 71 -1.53 -25.02 33.07
C LYS A 71 -2.30 -25.08 31.75
N PRO A 72 -1.70 -25.47 30.62
CA PRO A 72 -2.43 -25.62 29.37
C PRO A 72 -3.15 -26.98 29.30
N TYR A 73 -4.39 -26.96 28.82
CA TYR A 73 -5.18 -28.13 28.44
C TYR A 73 -4.81 -28.58 27.02
N ARG A 74 -4.72 -29.89 26.79
CA ARG A 74 -4.28 -30.50 25.53
C ARG A 74 -5.40 -31.32 24.89
N ASN A 75 -5.53 -31.14 23.58
CA ASN A 75 -5.99 -32.05 22.53
C ASN A 75 -7.39 -31.86 21.92
N GLY A 76 -7.38 -31.84 20.59
CA GLY A 76 -8.54 -31.78 19.69
C GLY A 76 -8.03 -31.94 18.26
N GLN A 77 -8.26 -33.13 17.72
CA GLN A 77 -7.76 -33.72 16.47
C GLN A 77 -8.28 -33.00 15.22
N THR A 78 -7.43 -32.77 14.21
CA THR A 78 -7.83 -32.24 12.90
C THR A 78 -7.88 -33.35 11.87
N ASP A 79 -9.07 -33.62 11.34
CA ASP A 79 -9.29 -34.51 10.20
C ASP A 79 -8.78 -33.86 8.91
N ASN A 80 -8.04 -34.65 8.14
CA ASN A 80 -7.42 -34.28 6.88
C ASN A 80 -8.40 -34.60 5.75
N SER A 81 -8.98 -33.56 5.12
CA SER A 81 -9.72 -33.71 3.86
C SER A 81 -9.00 -32.96 2.76
N SER A 82 -8.38 -33.74 1.88
CA SER A 82 -7.57 -33.34 0.75
C SER A 82 -8.43 -32.86 -0.42
N ASN A 83 -8.33 -31.58 -0.77
CA ASN A 83 -8.53 -31.10 -2.14
C ASN A 83 -7.32 -30.23 -2.51
N GLY A 84 -6.41 -30.84 -3.26
CA GLY A 84 -5.09 -30.30 -3.59
C GLY A 84 -5.15 -29.28 -4.72
N THR A 85 -5.15 -28.01 -4.34
CA THR A 85 -4.67 -26.86 -5.15
C THR A 85 -4.41 -25.60 -4.31
N SER A 86 -4.80 -25.59 -3.03
CA SER A 86 -4.76 -24.37 -2.19
C SER A 86 -3.50 -24.14 -1.35
N ALA A 87 -2.58 -25.11 -1.24
CA ALA A 87 -1.50 -25.01 -0.24
C ALA A 87 -0.43 -23.94 -0.56
N LEU A 88 -0.09 -23.74 -1.84
CA LEU A 88 0.93 -22.75 -2.23
C LEU A 88 0.42 -21.31 -2.13
N VAL A 89 -0.85 -21.07 -2.49
CA VAL A 89 -1.47 -19.73 -2.36
C VAL A 89 -1.90 -19.45 -0.92
N ALA A 90 -2.37 -20.45 -0.16
CA ALA A 90 -2.64 -20.29 1.27
C ALA A 90 -1.37 -20.12 2.10
N GLY A 91 -0.24 -20.69 1.65
CA GLY A 91 1.09 -20.45 2.23
C GLY A 91 1.63 -19.06 1.94
N ALA A 92 1.49 -18.58 0.69
CA ALA A 92 1.90 -17.23 0.28
C ALA A 92 1.05 -16.13 0.92
N ALA A 93 -0.23 -16.40 1.23
CA ALA A 93 -1.10 -15.47 1.94
C ALA A 93 -0.85 -15.41 3.47
N GLY A 94 0.03 -16.25 4.05
CA GLY A 94 0.54 -16.04 5.41
C GLY A 94 -0.36 -16.48 6.59
N PHE A 95 -1.51 -17.11 6.36
CA PHE A 95 -2.44 -17.52 7.45
C PHE A 95 -2.51 -19.04 7.71
N GLY A 96 -1.44 -19.78 7.40
CA GLY A 96 -1.29 -21.19 7.81
C GLY A 96 -0.95 -21.34 9.30
N LEU A 97 -1.75 -22.10 10.03
CA LEU A 97 -1.69 -22.32 11.49
C LEU A 97 -0.40 -23.01 11.96
N GLY A 98 0.48 -22.28 12.65
CA GLY A 98 1.49 -22.87 13.55
C GLY A 98 2.74 -22.02 13.74
N LEU A 99 2.86 -21.34 14.89
CA LEU A 99 4.09 -20.81 15.54
C LEU A 99 5.25 -20.27 14.66
N LEU A 100 5.03 -19.82 13.43
CA LEU A 100 6.05 -19.05 12.74
C LEU A 100 6.14 -17.70 13.44
N ALA A 101 7.34 -17.35 13.90
CA ALA A 101 7.66 -16.01 14.35
C ALA A 101 7.21 -15.00 13.29
N ALA A 102 6.87 -13.77 13.68
CA ALA A 102 6.40 -12.75 12.72
C ALA A 102 7.32 -12.65 11.49
N ALA A 103 8.64 -12.73 11.68
CA ALA A 103 9.63 -12.77 10.61
C ALA A 103 9.48 -13.96 9.63
N GLY A 104 9.06 -15.14 10.10
CA GLY A 104 8.82 -16.31 9.25
C GLY A 104 7.62 -16.14 8.32
N ARG A 105 6.55 -15.47 8.79
CA ARG A 105 5.41 -15.10 7.92
C ARG A 105 5.81 -14.07 6.87
N ARG A 106 6.53 -13.01 7.26
CA ARG A 106 7.05 -12.00 6.33
C ARG A 106 7.89 -12.62 5.23
N ALA A 107 8.79 -13.54 5.62
CA ALA A 107 9.64 -14.25 4.68
C ALA A 107 8.81 -15.08 3.69
N ALA A 108 7.79 -15.81 4.15
CA ALA A 108 6.94 -16.60 3.26
C ALA A 108 6.12 -15.74 2.28
N VAL A 109 5.55 -14.64 2.76
CA VAL A 109 4.73 -13.71 1.96
C VAL A 109 5.59 -12.98 0.91
N GLN A 110 6.80 -12.56 1.26
CA GLN A 110 7.70 -11.89 0.31
C GLN A 110 8.47 -12.85 -0.60
N ALA A 111 8.63 -14.12 -0.22
CA ALA A 111 9.44 -15.07 -0.98
C ALA A 111 8.96 -15.26 -2.42
N VAL A 112 7.64 -15.23 -2.66
CA VAL A 112 7.08 -15.36 -4.01
C VAL A 112 7.49 -14.16 -4.88
N THR A 113 7.29 -12.94 -4.40
CA THR A 113 7.72 -11.70 -5.08
C THR A 113 9.22 -11.69 -5.32
N ALA A 114 10.01 -12.05 -4.32
CA ALA A 114 11.47 -12.05 -4.41
C ALA A 114 12.01 -13.13 -5.36
N ALA A 115 11.30 -14.24 -5.51
CA ALA A 115 11.68 -15.34 -6.41
C ALA A 115 11.23 -15.13 -7.86
N ALA A 116 10.37 -14.14 -8.14
CA ALA A 116 9.85 -13.86 -9.48
C ALA A 116 10.91 -13.37 -10.48
N GLY A 117 12.07 -12.93 -9.98
CA GLY A 117 13.24 -12.59 -10.79
C GLY A 117 13.49 -11.08 -10.83
N ASP A 118 12.57 -10.32 -11.38
CA ASP A 118 12.63 -8.85 -11.42
C ASP A 118 11.44 -8.19 -10.72
N TRP A 119 11.53 -6.88 -10.55
CA TRP A 119 10.52 -6.06 -9.88
C TRP A 119 9.14 -6.19 -10.53
N PHE A 120 9.07 -6.21 -11.87
CA PHE A 120 7.81 -6.19 -12.59
C PHE A 120 7.11 -7.56 -12.51
N GLU A 121 7.85 -8.65 -12.71
CA GLU A 121 7.31 -10.00 -12.51
C GLU A 121 6.92 -10.25 -11.04
N GLY A 122 7.63 -9.61 -10.10
CA GLY A 122 7.25 -9.58 -8.68
C GLY A 122 5.88 -8.95 -8.45
N LEU A 123 5.62 -7.76 -9.01
CA LEU A 123 4.33 -7.07 -8.87
C LEU A 123 3.20 -7.84 -9.56
N LYS A 124 3.42 -8.41 -10.76
CA LYS A 124 2.44 -9.29 -11.42
C LYS A 124 2.06 -10.49 -10.54
N ALA A 125 3.02 -11.08 -9.83
CA ALA A 125 2.74 -12.15 -8.89
C ALA A 125 1.85 -11.67 -7.73
N GLU A 126 2.06 -10.46 -7.23
CA GLU A 126 1.21 -9.83 -6.22
C GLU A 126 -0.19 -9.52 -6.74
N HIS A 127 -0.32 -8.98 -7.96
CA HIS A 127 -1.61 -8.78 -8.62
C HIS A 127 -2.39 -10.08 -8.73
N LYS A 128 -1.74 -11.16 -9.17
CA LYS A 128 -2.37 -12.48 -9.27
C LYS A 128 -2.86 -13.00 -7.91
N MET A 129 -2.11 -12.75 -6.84
CA MET A 129 -2.55 -13.09 -5.48
C MET A 129 -3.79 -12.29 -5.07
N ALA A 130 -3.81 -10.98 -5.32
CA ALA A 130 -4.96 -10.12 -5.05
C ALA A 130 -6.21 -10.55 -5.85
N ARG A 131 -6.07 -10.83 -7.15
CA ARG A 131 -7.16 -11.39 -7.99
C ARG A 131 -7.77 -12.65 -7.39
N THR A 132 -6.91 -13.57 -6.93
CA THR A 132 -7.36 -14.81 -6.28
C THR A 132 -8.15 -14.53 -4.99
N LEU A 133 -7.79 -13.50 -4.23
CA LEU A 133 -8.52 -13.10 -3.02
C LEU A 133 -9.86 -12.45 -3.35
N PHE A 134 -9.92 -11.59 -4.38
CA PHE A 134 -11.18 -11.06 -4.90
C PHE A 134 -12.14 -12.16 -5.35
N GLU A 135 -11.64 -13.16 -6.08
CA GLU A 135 -12.43 -14.32 -6.51
C GLU A 135 -13.00 -15.11 -5.33
N LYS A 136 -12.15 -15.45 -4.35
CA LYS A 136 -12.58 -16.15 -3.13
C LYS A 136 -13.60 -15.36 -2.31
N LEU A 137 -13.50 -14.03 -2.29
CA LEU A 137 -14.48 -13.16 -1.63
C LEU A 137 -15.80 -13.16 -2.40
N ALA A 138 -15.77 -13.13 -3.73
CA ALA A 138 -16.97 -13.16 -4.57
C ALA A 138 -17.73 -14.50 -4.46
N GLU A 139 -17.05 -15.58 -4.12
CA GLU A 139 -17.64 -16.90 -3.85
C GLU A 139 -18.31 -17.00 -2.47
N THR A 140 -18.24 -15.97 -1.61
CA THR A 140 -18.83 -16.02 -0.25
C THR A 140 -20.33 -15.72 -0.27
N THR A 141 -21.06 -16.41 0.60
CA THR A 141 -22.49 -16.16 0.88
C THR A 141 -22.67 -15.34 2.15
N ASP A 142 -23.91 -14.94 2.46
CA ASP A 142 -24.23 -14.18 3.68
C ASP A 142 -24.00 -14.97 4.98
N ASP A 143 -23.93 -16.30 4.90
CA ASP A 143 -23.60 -17.18 6.02
C ASP A 143 -22.08 -17.26 6.26
N ASP A 144 -21.25 -16.90 5.28
CA ASP A 144 -19.78 -17.00 5.31
C ASP A 144 -19.09 -15.84 6.03
N LYS A 145 -19.72 -15.21 7.02
CA LYS A 145 -19.25 -13.94 7.64
C LYS A 145 -17.80 -14.01 8.15
N ALA A 146 -17.43 -15.10 8.85
CA ALA A 146 -16.09 -15.27 9.38
C ALA A 146 -15.03 -15.51 8.29
N LYS A 147 -15.39 -16.30 7.27
CA LYS A 147 -14.54 -16.57 6.10
C LYS A 147 -14.31 -15.28 5.31
N ARG A 148 -15.37 -14.52 5.04
CA ARG A 148 -15.33 -13.21 4.39
C ARG A 148 -14.43 -12.21 5.12
N ALA A 149 -14.57 -12.10 6.45
CA ALA A 149 -13.70 -11.23 7.25
C ALA A 149 -12.21 -11.63 7.16
N THR A 150 -11.93 -12.94 7.17
CA THR A 150 -10.55 -13.45 7.05
C THR A 150 -9.96 -13.19 5.66
N LEU A 151 -10.72 -13.44 4.60
CA LEU A 151 -10.32 -13.17 3.22
C LEU A 151 -10.12 -11.66 2.96
N LEU A 152 -10.99 -10.81 3.52
CA LEU A 152 -10.86 -9.36 3.39
C LEU A 152 -9.60 -8.86 4.10
N LEU A 153 -9.30 -9.37 5.30
CA LEU A 153 -8.05 -9.05 6.00
C LEU A 153 -6.82 -9.47 5.19
N GLN A 154 -6.87 -10.64 4.54
CA GLN A 154 -5.82 -11.10 3.64
C GLN A 154 -5.63 -10.16 2.45
N LEU A 155 -6.74 -9.72 1.83
CA LEU A 155 -6.71 -8.79 0.71
C LEU A 155 -6.16 -7.41 1.13
N GLN A 156 -6.62 -6.88 2.26
CA GLN A 156 -6.11 -5.63 2.83
C GLN A 156 -4.60 -5.69 3.09
N HIS A 157 -4.09 -6.81 3.63
CA HIS A 157 -2.65 -7.00 3.86
C HIS A 157 -1.87 -7.12 2.55
N ALA A 158 -2.38 -7.89 1.58
CA ALA A 158 -1.74 -8.07 0.28
C ALA A 158 -1.63 -6.75 -0.49
N ILE A 159 -2.73 -6.00 -0.61
CA ILE A 159 -2.77 -4.68 -1.24
C ILE A 159 -1.90 -3.68 -0.45
N GLY A 160 -2.00 -3.64 0.88
CA GLY A 160 -1.18 -2.73 1.69
C GLY A 160 0.34 -2.95 1.51
N LYS A 161 0.77 -4.21 1.40
CA LYS A 161 2.18 -4.56 1.11
C LYS A 161 2.60 -4.11 -0.28
N HIS A 162 1.75 -4.38 -1.27
CA HIS A 162 1.96 -4.06 -2.68
C HIS A 162 2.09 -2.55 -2.89
N ASN A 163 1.13 -1.77 -2.38
CA ASN A 163 1.16 -0.31 -2.46
C ASN A 163 2.42 0.30 -1.82
N VAL A 164 2.96 -0.29 -0.75
CA VAL A 164 4.23 0.17 -0.15
C VAL A 164 5.39 -0.01 -1.11
N GLN A 165 5.42 -1.10 -1.88
CA GLN A 165 6.47 -1.34 -2.86
C GLN A 165 6.41 -0.31 -3.99
N GLU A 166 5.21 0.00 -4.49
CA GLU A 166 5.03 0.99 -5.55
C GLU A 166 5.27 2.42 -5.07
N GLU A 167 4.54 2.85 -4.04
CA GLU A 167 4.54 4.25 -3.61
C GLU A 167 5.93 4.71 -3.12
N TYR A 168 6.64 3.86 -2.36
CA TYR A 168 7.97 4.20 -1.84
C TYR A 168 9.12 3.89 -2.80
N VAL A 169 8.87 3.15 -3.87
CA VAL A 169 9.92 2.73 -4.80
C VAL A 169 9.55 3.00 -6.25
N VAL A 170 8.60 2.26 -6.83
CA VAL A 170 8.31 2.29 -8.27
C VAL A 170 7.85 3.69 -8.72
N TYR A 171 6.94 4.33 -8.00
CA TYR A 171 6.43 5.65 -8.34
C TYR A 171 7.49 6.74 -8.15
N CYS A 172 8.42 6.55 -7.22
CA CYS A 172 9.60 7.42 -7.12
C CYS A 172 10.46 7.30 -8.39
N VAL A 173 10.62 6.08 -8.91
CA VAL A 173 11.37 5.82 -10.16
C VAL A 173 10.66 6.42 -11.37
N LEU A 174 9.34 6.24 -11.48
CA LEU A 174 8.55 6.85 -12.55
C LEU A 174 8.79 8.35 -12.62
N ARG A 175 8.73 9.04 -11.47
CA ARG A 175 8.99 10.48 -11.38
C ARG A 175 10.42 10.86 -11.79
N GLU A 176 11.42 10.08 -11.37
CA GLU A 176 12.82 10.31 -11.79
C GLU A 176 13.01 10.11 -13.30
N HIS A 177 12.19 9.27 -13.93
CA HIS A 177 12.17 9.01 -15.37
C HIS A 177 11.18 9.90 -16.14
N GLY A 178 10.64 10.96 -15.52
CA GLY A 178 9.77 11.94 -16.17
C GLY A 178 8.32 11.50 -16.37
N GLN A 179 7.91 10.37 -15.79
CA GLN A 179 6.55 9.82 -15.82
C GLN A 179 5.77 10.27 -14.56
N THR A 180 5.75 11.58 -14.30
CA THR A 180 5.15 12.15 -13.08
C THR A 180 3.64 12.01 -13.05
N ASP A 181 2.98 12.27 -14.18
CA ASP A 181 1.51 12.23 -14.28
C ASP A 181 1.01 10.80 -14.04
N ASP A 182 1.62 9.81 -14.71
CA ASP A 182 1.36 8.37 -14.46
C ASP A 182 1.54 8.02 -12.97
N ALA A 183 2.59 8.53 -12.32
CA ALA A 183 2.85 8.27 -10.90
C ALA A 183 1.89 8.99 -9.93
N ASP A 184 1.25 10.09 -10.36
CA ASP A 184 0.24 10.81 -9.58
C ASP A 184 -1.13 10.12 -9.72
N GLU A 185 -1.46 9.67 -10.93
CA GLU A 185 -2.68 8.92 -11.24
C GLU A 185 -2.73 7.59 -10.49
N LEU A 186 -1.72 6.73 -10.65
CA LEU A 186 -1.65 5.44 -9.94
C LEU A 186 -1.69 5.61 -8.40
N HIS A 187 -1.11 6.69 -7.88
CA HIS A 187 -1.18 7.00 -6.45
C HIS A 187 -2.60 7.41 -5.99
N ALA A 188 -3.35 8.10 -6.84
CA ALA A 188 -4.74 8.45 -6.56
C ALA A 188 -5.62 7.18 -6.55
N GLU A 189 -5.44 6.29 -7.53
CA GLU A 189 -6.16 5.01 -7.61
C GLU A 189 -5.93 4.12 -6.38
N HIS A 190 -4.69 4.09 -5.86
CA HIS A 190 -4.38 3.45 -4.58
C HIS A 190 -5.24 3.98 -3.44
N GLY A 191 -5.46 5.30 -3.39
CA GLY A 191 -6.33 5.94 -2.41
C GLY A 191 -7.78 5.47 -2.53
N GLU A 192 -8.30 5.40 -3.75
CA GLU A 192 -9.66 4.94 -4.02
C GLU A 192 -9.87 3.47 -3.66
N LEU A 193 -8.92 2.60 -4.00
CA LEU A 193 -8.97 1.19 -3.65
C LEU A 193 -8.89 0.98 -2.13
N LYS A 194 -8.02 1.71 -1.42
CA LYS A 194 -7.97 1.69 0.05
C LYS A 194 -9.30 2.09 0.68
N GLN A 195 -9.96 3.13 0.14
CA GLN A 195 -11.29 3.53 0.59
C GLN A 195 -12.32 2.41 0.36
N ALA A 196 -12.31 1.76 -0.80
CA ALA A 196 -13.22 0.65 -1.09
C ALA A 196 -13.02 -0.55 -0.16
N LEU A 197 -11.78 -0.89 0.16
CA LEU A 197 -11.46 -1.95 1.13
C LEU A 197 -11.94 -1.60 2.55
N PHE A 198 -11.82 -0.34 2.96
CA PHE A 198 -12.38 0.14 4.23
C PHE A 198 -13.91 0.03 4.25
N ASP A 199 -14.59 0.43 3.17
CA ASP A 199 -16.04 0.33 3.06
C ASP A 199 -16.51 -1.12 3.18
N LEU A 200 -15.85 -2.05 2.49
CA LEU A 200 -16.12 -3.49 2.59
C LEU A 200 -15.99 -3.99 4.03
N GLU A 201 -14.96 -3.54 4.76
CA GLU A 201 -14.75 -3.90 6.15
C GLU A 201 -15.90 -3.38 7.04
N MET A 202 -16.34 -2.14 6.79
CA MET A 202 -17.44 -1.53 7.53
C MET A 202 -18.78 -2.21 7.24
N ILE A 203 -19.07 -2.52 5.97
CA ILE A 203 -20.26 -3.29 5.56
C ILE A 203 -20.28 -4.63 6.29
N GLY A 204 -19.15 -5.36 6.28
CA GLY A 204 -19.01 -6.65 6.97
C GLY A 204 -19.21 -6.56 8.48
N LYS A 205 -18.55 -5.61 9.16
CA LYS A 205 -18.68 -5.41 10.62
C LYS A 205 -20.08 -5.01 11.06
N ARG A 206 -20.76 -4.19 10.25
CA ARG A 206 -22.12 -3.71 10.53
C ARG A 206 -23.21 -4.66 10.03
N GLN A 207 -22.83 -5.75 9.36
CA GLN A 207 -23.75 -6.70 8.74
C GLN A 207 -24.74 -6.02 7.78
N GLN A 208 -24.24 -5.06 7.01
CA GLN A 208 -25.02 -4.34 6.00
C GLN A 208 -25.11 -5.16 4.71
N THR A 209 -26.17 -4.90 3.93
CA THR A 209 -26.33 -5.45 2.57
C THR A 209 -25.37 -4.77 1.59
N GLY A 210 -25.17 -5.35 0.40
CA GLY A 210 -24.38 -4.73 -0.67
C GLY A 210 -22.88 -5.02 -0.63
N PHE A 211 -22.43 -5.99 0.19
CA PHE A 211 -21.00 -6.37 0.22
C PHE A 211 -20.48 -6.82 -1.14
N LEU A 212 -21.22 -7.69 -1.84
CA LEU A 212 -20.79 -8.23 -3.13
C LEU A 212 -20.80 -7.17 -4.24
N ASP A 213 -21.75 -6.24 -4.20
CA ASP A 213 -21.79 -5.12 -5.15
C ASP A 213 -20.56 -4.21 -4.96
N ARG A 214 -20.29 -3.82 -3.71
CA ARG A 214 -19.09 -3.03 -3.39
C ARG A 214 -17.79 -3.77 -3.72
N LEU A 215 -17.78 -5.09 -3.56
CA LEU A 215 -16.62 -5.92 -3.91
C LEU A 215 -16.40 -5.95 -5.42
N ALA A 216 -17.47 -6.03 -6.21
CA ALA A 216 -17.39 -5.99 -7.66
C ALA A 216 -16.86 -4.65 -8.17
N GLU A 217 -17.30 -3.53 -7.58
CA GLU A 217 -16.75 -2.19 -7.85
C GLU A 217 -15.26 -2.11 -7.51
N ALA A 218 -14.87 -2.55 -6.31
CA ALA A 218 -13.48 -2.55 -5.86
C ALA A 218 -12.60 -3.42 -6.78
N ARG A 219 -13.11 -4.58 -7.21
CA ARG A 219 -12.42 -5.45 -8.17
C ARG A 219 -12.26 -4.77 -9.53
N ALA A 220 -13.29 -4.10 -10.03
CA ALA A 220 -13.22 -3.41 -11.31
C ALA A 220 -12.16 -2.29 -11.30
N ALA A 221 -12.13 -1.48 -10.25
CA ALA A 221 -11.10 -0.45 -10.08
C ALA A 221 -9.69 -1.06 -9.98
N PHE A 222 -9.55 -2.16 -9.22
CA PHE A 222 -8.28 -2.88 -9.14
C PHE A 222 -7.82 -3.46 -10.48
N GLU A 223 -8.71 -4.08 -11.27
CA GLU A 223 -8.32 -4.64 -12.57
C GLU A 223 -7.95 -3.56 -13.59
N GLU A 224 -8.58 -2.39 -13.53
CA GLU A 224 -8.21 -1.25 -14.38
C GLU A 224 -6.82 -0.73 -14.02
N HIS A 225 -6.58 -0.48 -12.74
CA HIS A 225 -5.26 -0.11 -12.22
C HIS A 225 -4.17 -1.10 -12.69
N VAL A 226 -4.38 -2.40 -12.50
CA VAL A 226 -3.42 -3.41 -12.94
C VAL A 226 -3.22 -3.41 -14.46
N ARG A 227 -4.29 -3.18 -15.25
CA ARG A 227 -4.19 -3.12 -16.71
C ARG A 227 -3.32 -1.95 -17.14
N GLU A 228 -3.48 -0.78 -16.53
CA GLU A 228 -2.66 0.40 -16.84
C GLU A 228 -1.19 0.18 -16.50
N GLU A 229 -0.92 -0.41 -15.34
CA GLU A 229 0.43 -0.77 -14.94
C GLU A 229 1.07 -1.82 -15.86
N GLU A 230 0.40 -2.97 -16.04
CA GLU A 230 0.99 -4.12 -16.72
C GLU A 230 1.07 -3.94 -18.25
N ASP A 231 0.13 -3.23 -18.87
CA ASP A 231 0.05 -3.13 -20.33
C ASP A 231 0.68 -1.83 -20.89
N ASP A 232 0.83 -0.77 -20.08
CA ASP A 232 1.34 0.52 -20.54
C ASP A 232 2.50 1.06 -19.70
N ILE A 233 2.24 1.42 -18.44
CA ILE A 233 3.16 2.25 -17.65
C ILE A 233 4.44 1.49 -17.29
N PHE A 234 4.34 0.26 -16.77
CA PHE A 234 5.52 -0.51 -16.37
C PHE A 234 6.35 -1.01 -17.55
N PRO A 235 5.79 -1.46 -18.68
CA PRO A 235 6.57 -1.73 -19.89
C PRO A 235 7.38 -0.52 -20.39
N ARG A 236 6.79 0.69 -20.35
CA ARG A 236 7.49 1.93 -20.68
C ARG A 236 8.64 2.21 -19.71
N LEU A 237 8.38 2.09 -18.40
CA LEU A 237 9.43 2.24 -17.39
C LEU A 237 10.55 1.21 -17.58
N GLN A 238 10.21 -0.07 -17.72
CA GLN A 238 11.18 -1.16 -17.91
C GLN A 238 12.08 -0.93 -19.12
N SER A 239 11.52 -0.43 -20.22
CA SER A 239 12.27 -0.09 -21.44
C SER A 239 13.22 1.09 -21.27
N SER A 240 12.99 1.95 -20.27
CA SER A 240 13.82 3.13 -19.98
C SER A 240 14.96 2.86 -18.99
N LEU A 241 14.97 1.68 -18.34
CA LEU A 241 15.95 1.31 -17.32
C LEU A 241 17.09 0.51 -17.96
N ASP A 242 18.33 0.81 -17.58
CA ASP A 242 19.44 -0.10 -17.80
C ASP A 242 19.42 -1.28 -16.80
N ALA A 243 20.28 -2.28 -17.04
CA ALA A 243 20.31 -3.49 -16.23
C ALA A 243 20.71 -3.23 -14.76
N GLU A 244 21.52 -2.21 -14.48
CA GLU A 244 21.93 -1.87 -13.12
C GLU A 244 20.77 -1.19 -12.38
N GLN A 245 20.10 -0.24 -13.03
CA GLN A 245 18.91 0.43 -12.51
C GLN A 245 17.78 -0.56 -12.22
N ALA A 246 17.49 -1.48 -13.14
CA ALA A 246 16.46 -2.51 -12.96
C ALA A 246 16.78 -3.45 -11.78
N LYS A 247 18.05 -3.84 -11.62
CA LYS A 247 18.50 -4.65 -10.48
C LYS A 247 18.33 -3.91 -9.15
N LEU A 248 18.66 -2.62 -9.12
CA LEU A 248 18.52 -1.80 -7.91
C LEU A 248 17.05 -1.56 -7.55
N LEU A 249 16.20 -1.28 -8.55
CA LEU A 249 14.76 -1.19 -8.37
C LEU A 249 14.21 -2.48 -7.75
N THR A 250 14.55 -3.64 -8.32
CA THR A 250 14.19 -4.96 -7.79
C THR A 250 14.63 -5.17 -6.35
N GLY A 251 15.88 -4.83 -6.01
CA GLY A 251 16.40 -4.96 -4.65
C GLY A 251 15.70 -4.03 -3.65
N ARG A 252 15.42 -2.79 -4.05
CA ARG A 252 14.76 -1.79 -3.20
C ARG A 252 13.30 -2.13 -2.97
N MET A 253 12.57 -2.50 -4.02
CA MET A 253 11.18 -2.94 -3.96
C MET A 253 11.01 -4.13 -3.00
N ASN A 254 11.82 -5.18 -3.16
CA ASN A 254 11.78 -6.35 -2.29
C ASN A 254 12.10 -6.02 -0.83
N ARG A 255 13.03 -5.09 -0.59
CA ARG A 255 13.38 -4.65 0.76
C ARG A 255 12.23 -3.91 1.43
N GLU A 256 11.54 -3.02 0.71
CA GLU A 256 10.38 -2.30 1.26
C GLU A 256 9.21 -3.27 1.51
N GLY A 257 8.92 -4.16 0.57
CA GLY A 257 7.91 -5.22 0.73
C GLY A 257 8.15 -6.09 1.96
N PHE A 258 9.40 -6.53 2.19
CA PHE A 258 9.74 -7.35 3.36
C PHE A 258 9.49 -6.67 4.71
N LYS A 259 9.56 -5.33 4.79
CA LYS A 259 9.32 -4.60 6.06
C LYS A 259 7.86 -4.72 6.52
N VAL A 260 6.95 -4.75 5.56
CA VAL A 260 5.49 -4.70 5.77
C VAL A 260 4.76 -6.01 5.47
N ALA A 261 5.48 -7.02 4.95
CA ALA A 261 4.98 -8.38 4.74
C ALA A 261 4.48 -9.07 6.01
#